data_AF-A0A840IEC2-F1
#
_entry.id   AF-A0A840IEC2-F1
#
_cell.length_a   1.000
_cell.length_b   1.000
_cell.length_c   1.000
_cell.angle_alpha   90.00
_cell.angle_beta   90.00
_cell.angle_gamma   90.00
#
_symmetry.space_group_name_H-M   'P 1'
#
loop_
_entity.id
_entity.type
_entity.pdbx_description
1 polymer ?
#
loop_
_entity_poly.entity_id
_entity_poly.type
_entity_poly.pdbx_seq_one_letter_code
_entity_poly.pdbx_strand_id
1 'polypeptide(L)'
;MFRRHRLAAAAALAALPLLIPAAAPAAKKKPAKPKPAATARFEVLRVDIRGERTSRYDEGETVYDYRGIARYETSVDNDAALVIPPPAKRRLPTTVVIRGLEYNGLSDAKITTLTGVDDCSMEAEGAWAPESLPIVVAFRGQQMHVNWQLVAPGIRCPADALEWSIPQTQPRALLRTYKLSSLLKVRRGRQTRLPVKIAAKWNHSGSAESVRWSGYVQLKRLR
;
A
#
# COMPACT_ATOMS: atom_id res chain seq x y z
N MET A 1 -41.21 -40.85 104.09
CA MET A 1 -40.96 -40.98 102.64
C MET A 1 -41.33 -39.68 101.93
N PHE A 2 -40.40 -39.19 101.11
CA PHE A 2 -40.44 -38.11 100.11
C PHE A 2 -40.82 -36.67 100.51
N ARG A 3 -39.77 -35.86 100.69
CA ARG A 3 -39.78 -34.38 100.71
C ARG A 3 -39.91 -33.82 99.29
N ARG A 4 -40.78 -32.83 99.15
CA ARG A 4 -40.95 -31.98 97.96
C ARG A 4 -39.89 -30.87 97.96
N HIS A 5 -39.22 -30.66 96.84
CA HIS A 5 -38.64 -29.37 96.49
C HIS A 5 -39.01 -29.03 95.05
N ARG A 6 -39.75 -27.92 94.91
CA ARG A 6 -40.01 -27.24 93.64
C ARG A 6 -38.79 -26.40 93.31
N LEU A 7 -38.28 -26.50 92.09
CA LEU A 7 -37.32 -25.55 91.53
C LEU A 7 -37.78 -25.11 90.14
N ALA A 8 -37.53 -23.83 89.90
CA ALA A 8 -38.06 -22.99 88.85
C ALA A 8 -37.53 -23.35 87.47
N ALA A 9 -38.42 -23.34 86.47
CA ALA A 9 -38.06 -23.41 85.07
C ALA A 9 -37.52 -22.05 84.61
N ALA A 10 -36.21 -21.97 84.43
CA ALA A 10 -35.55 -20.87 83.74
C ALA A 10 -35.76 -21.02 82.22
N ALA A 11 -36.31 -19.98 81.61
CA ALA A 11 -36.41 -19.84 80.16
C ALA A 11 -35.02 -19.60 79.57
N ALA A 12 -34.54 -20.54 78.76
CA ALA A 12 -33.33 -20.38 77.96
C ALA A 12 -33.71 -20.09 76.50
N LEU A 13 -33.30 -18.91 76.03
CA LEU A 13 -33.39 -18.45 74.64
C LEU A 13 -32.78 -19.48 73.69
N ALA A 14 -33.54 -19.90 72.68
CA ALA A 14 -33.00 -20.56 71.51
C ALA A 14 -32.22 -19.56 70.66
N ALA A 15 -30.91 -19.79 70.51
CA ALA A 15 -30.06 -19.07 69.58
C ALA A 15 -30.39 -19.50 68.14
N LEU A 16 -30.87 -18.57 67.31
CA LEU A 16 -30.92 -18.74 65.86
C LEU A 16 -29.50 -18.62 65.28
N PRO A 17 -29.03 -19.57 64.45
CA PRO A 17 -27.84 -19.35 63.65
C PRO A 17 -28.17 -18.35 62.53
N LEU A 18 -27.53 -17.18 62.56
CA LEU A 18 -27.46 -16.25 61.44
C LEU A 18 -26.77 -16.94 60.26
N LEU A 19 -27.55 -17.37 59.26
CA LEU A 19 -27.07 -17.74 57.95
C LEU A 19 -26.45 -16.51 57.28
N ILE A 20 -25.13 -16.40 57.36
CA ILE A 20 -24.35 -15.45 56.57
C ILE A 20 -24.38 -15.96 55.12
N PRO A 21 -24.97 -15.24 54.15
CA PRO A 21 -24.83 -15.62 52.76
C PRO A 21 -23.36 -15.46 52.37
N ALA A 22 -22.68 -16.58 52.13
CA ALA A 22 -21.37 -16.59 51.52
C ALA A 22 -21.46 -15.89 50.16
N ALA A 23 -20.88 -14.69 50.07
CA ALA A 23 -20.74 -13.97 48.82
C ALA A 23 -19.90 -14.84 47.87
N ALA A 24 -20.57 -15.48 46.90
CA ALA A 24 -19.89 -16.18 45.83
C ALA A 24 -18.95 -15.18 45.13
N PRO A 25 -17.66 -15.52 44.92
CA PRO A 25 -16.75 -14.62 44.24
C PRO A 25 -17.29 -14.37 42.83
N ALA A 26 -17.65 -13.12 42.54
CA ALA A 26 -18.08 -12.69 41.23
C ALA A 26 -17.06 -13.18 40.20
N ALA A 27 -17.48 -14.12 39.36
CA ALA A 27 -16.65 -14.68 38.30
C ALA A 27 -16.16 -13.52 37.43
N LYS A 28 -14.88 -13.17 37.57
CA LYS A 28 -14.22 -12.18 36.71
C LYS A 28 -14.43 -12.65 35.27
N LYS A 29 -15.31 -11.96 34.53
CA LYS A 29 -15.51 -12.17 33.09
C LYS A 29 -14.12 -12.17 32.46
N LYS A 30 -13.65 -13.33 31.99
CA LYS A 30 -12.41 -13.43 31.24
C LYS A 30 -12.48 -12.38 30.12
N PRO A 31 -11.47 -11.52 29.96
CA PRO A 31 -11.49 -10.54 28.88
C PRO A 31 -11.72 -11.31 27.58
N ALA A 32 -12.79 -10.95 26.88
CA ALA A 32 -13.13 -11.57 25.61
C ALA A 32 -11.86 -11.56 24.74
N LYS A 33 -11.44 -12.74 24.28
CA LYS A 33 -10.28 -12.85 23.39
C LYS A 33 -10.48 -11.81 22.27
N PRO A 34 -9.50 -10.92 22.03
CA PRO A 34 -9.66 -9.90 21.00
C PRO A 34 -9.98 -10.62 19.69
N LYS A 35 -11.12 -10.27 19.11
CA LYS A 35 -11.55 -10.81 17.81
C LYS A 35 -10.40 -10.55 16.83
N PRO A 36 -9.93 -11.54 16.07
CA PRO A 36 -8.86 -11.32 15.11
C PRO A 36 -9.26 -10.16 14.19
N ALA A 37 -8.37 -9.19 14.03
CA ALA A 37 -8.63 -8.05 13.16
C ALA A 37 -8.94 -8.57 11.76
N ALA A 38 -10.10 -8.21 11.22
CA ALA A 38 -10.53 -8.70 9.92
C ALA A 38 -9.65 -8.11 8.81
N THR A 39 -9.21 -8.96 7.89
CA THR A 39 -8.61 -8.55 6.62
C THR A 39 -9.61 -7.67 5.86
N ALA A 40 -9.20 -6.49 5.43
CA ALA A 40 -10.04 -5.62 4.61
C ALA A 40 -9.67 -5.80 3.14
N ARG A 41 -10.66 -6.10 2.30
CA ARG A 41 -10.48 -6.19 0.84
C ARG A 41 -10.95 -4.89 0.20
N PHE A 42 -10.22 -4.41 -0.79
CA PHE A 42 -10.55 -3.23 -1.56
C PHE A 42 -10.52 -3.60 -3.04
N GLU A 43 -11.49 -3.11 -3.79
CA GLU A 43 -11.54 -3.18 -5.25
C GLU A 43 -10.90 -1.91 -5.81
N VAL A 44 -10.02 -2.05 -6.79
CA VAL A 44 -9.46 -0.93 -7.53
C VAL A 44 -10.44 -0.53 -8.61
N LEU A 45 -11.09 0.63 -8.44
CA LEU A 45 -12.08 1.12 -9.39
C LEU A 45 -11.49 1.91 -10.54
N ARG A 46 -10.44 2.70 -10.26
CA ARG A 46 -9.81 3.57 -11.24
C ARG A 46 -8.37 3.87 -10.84
N VAL A 47 -7.49 3.83 -11.82
CA VAL A 47 -6.12 4.33 -11.79
C VAL A 47 -6.07 5.46 -12.81
N ASP A 48 -5.44 6.55 -12.42
CA ASP A 48 -5.12 7.67 -13.33
C ASP A 48 -3.83 8.28 -12.81
N ILE A 49 -2.71 7.83 -13.37
CA ILE A 49 -1.36 8.25 -12.97
C ILE A 49 -0.65 8.73 -14.21
N ARG A 50 -0.07 9.92 -14.15
CA ARG A 50 0.75 10.48 -15.23
C ARG A 50 2.05 10.99 -14.68
N GLY A 51 3.08 11.00 -15.51
CA GLY A 51 4.36 11.53 -15.08
C GLY A 51 5.36 11.67 -16.20
N GLU A 52 6.50 12.21 -15.80
CA GLU A 52 7.68 12.39 -16.63
C GLU A 52 8.90 11.78 -15.96
N ARG A 53 9.80 11.26 -16.79
CA ARG A 53 11.19 10.93 -16.44
C ARG A 53 12.09 11.71 -17.37
N THR A 54 13.11 12.35 -16.82
CA THR A 54 14.21 12.95 -17.59
C THR A 54 15.51 12.28 -17.21
N SER A 55 16.39 12.07 -18.17
CA SER A 55 17.76 11.65 -17.94
C SER A 55 18.66 12.43 -18.87
N ARG A 56 19.82 12.84 -18.37
CA ARG A 56 20.91 13.37 -19.18
C ARG A 56 22.21 12.71 -18.76
N TYR A 57 22.95 12.20 -19.72
CA TYR A 57 24.27 11.62 -19.51
C TYR A 57 25.25 12.23 -20.50
N ASP A 58 26.35 12.77 -20.00
CA ASP A 58 27.41 13.35 -20.82
C ASP A 58 28.63 12.41 -20.74
N GLU A 59 29.08 11.90 -21.88
CA GLU A 59 30.22 10.99 -22.03
C GLU A 59 31.20 11.55 -23.06
N GLY A 60 32.17 12.34 -22.59
CA GLY A 60 33.14 13.01 -23.44
C GLY A 60 32.46 14.00 -24.39
N GLU A 61 32.47 13.67 -25.68
CA GLU A 61 31.84 14.47 -26.75
C GLU A 61 30.44 13.99 -27.12
N THR A 62 29.93 12.96 -26.43
CA THR A 62 28.60 12.40 -26.64
C THR A 62 27.66 12.80 -25.52
N VAL A 63 26.46 13.25 -25.87
CA VAL A 63 25.38 13.60 -24.94
C VAL A 63 24.16 12.74 -25.24
N TYR A 64 23.66 12.09 -24.21
CA TYR A 64 22.45 11.30 -24.26
C TYR A 64 21.37 12.02 -23.47
N ASP A 65 20.37 12.57 -24.15
CA ASP A 65 19.24 13.26 -23.56
C ASP A 65 17.97 12.42 -23.70
N TYR A 66 17.24 12.24 -22.61
CA TYR A 66 15.99 11.49 -22.59
C TYR A 66 14.92 12.22 -21.81
N ARG A 67 13.73 12.30 -22.39
CA ARG A 67 12.50 12.73 -21.74
C ARG A 67 11.36 11.80 -22.12
N GLY A 68 10.91 11.02 -21.14
CA GLY A 68 9.73 10.16 -21.29
C GLY A 68 8.54 10.70 -20.52
N ILE A 69 7.38 10.78 -21.15
CA ILE A 69 6.09 11.09 -20.53
C ILE A 69 5.22 9.85 -20.64
N ALA A 70 4.57 9.44 -19.55
CA ALA A 70 3.65 8.31 -19.58
C ALA A 70 2.41 8.54 -18.73
N ARG A 71 1.34 7.85 -19.12
CA ARG A 71 0.05 7.80 -18.44
C ARG A 71 -0.43 6.35 -18.29
N TYR A 72 -0.91 6.04 -17.09
CA TYR A 72 -1.54 4.80 -16.71
C TYR A 72 -2.99 5.10 -16.37
N GLU A 73 -3.92 4.47 -17.07
CA GLU A 73 -5.34 4.59 -16.79
C GLU A 73 -6.03 3.24 -16.75
N THR A 74 -7.09 3.12 -15.96
CA THR A 74 -7.86 1.87 -15.89
C THR A 74 -8.71 1.69 -17.14
N SER A 75 -8.59 0.54 -17.80
CA SER A 75 -9.52 0.10 -18.84
C SER A 75 -10.87 -0.26 -18.21
N VAL A 76 -11.90 -0.40 -19.04
CA VAL A 76 -13.30 -0.55 -18.59
C VAL A 76 -13.54 -1.77 -17.67
N ASP A 77 -12.65 -2.79 -17.73
CA ASP A 77 -12.73 -4.03 -16.94
C ASP A 77 -11.50 -4.22 -16.05
N ASN A 78 -11.55 -3.75 -14.80
CA ASN A 78 -10.49 -3.93 -13.81
C ASN A 78 -11.00 -4.62 -12.54
N ASP A 79 -10.72 -5.91 -12.42
CA ASP A 79 -11.10 -6.73 -11.27
C ASP A 79 -10.00 -6.78 -10.18
N ALA A 80 -9.00 -5.90 -10.23
CA ALA A 80 -7.90 -5.94 -9.28
C ALA A 80 -8.38 -5.62 -7.85
N ALA A 81 -8.11 -6.53 -6.92
CA ALA A 81 -8.39 -6.34 -5.51
C ALA A 81 -7.12 -6.10 -4.70
N LEU A 82 -7.05 -4.96 -4.01
CA LEU A 82 -6.06 -4.69 -2.98
C LEU A 82 -6.51 -5.32 -1.65
N VAL A 83 -5.84 -6.38 -1.24
CA VAL A 83 -6.08 -7.01 0.07
C VAL A 83 -5.19 -6.34 1.12
N ILE A 84 -5.82 -5.66 2.06
CA ILE A 84 -5.16 -5.03 3.19
C ILE A 84 -5.25 -5.96 4.41
N PRO A 85 -4.14 -6.64 4.78
CA PRO A 85 -4.14 -7.51 5.94
C PRO A 85 -4.31 -6.75 7.26
N PRO A 86 -4.64 -7.45 8.35
CA PRO A 86 -4.70 -6.86 9.67
C PRO A 86 -3.34 -6.28 10.13
N PRO A 87 -3.34 -5.25 10.98
CA PRO A 87 -2.11 -4.63 11.48
C PRO A 87 -1.27 -5.67 12.24
N ALA A 88 -0.01 -5.84 11.83
CA ALA A 88 0.95 -6.72 12.47
C ALA A 88 2.27 -5.98 12.68
N LYS A 89 2.97 -6.25 13.80
CA LYS A 89 4.22 -5.55 14.17
C LYS A 89 5.28 -5.59 13.06
N ARG A 90 5.34 -6.69 12.29
CA ARG A 90 6.14 -6.82 11.05
C ARG A 90 5.42 -7.77 10.10
N ARG A 91 5.33 -7.40 8.82
CA ARG A 91 4.83 -8.27 7.75
C ARG A 91 5.75 -8.10 6.55
N LEU A 92 5.97 -9.20 5.83
CA LEU A 92 6.74 -9.19 4.60
C LEU A 92 6.05 -8.28 3.56
N PRO A 93 6.83 -7.60 2.70
CA PRO A 93 6.27 -6.94 1.53
C PRO A 93 5.41 -7.91 0.72
N THR A 94 4.21 -7.48 0.36
CA THR A 94 3.30 -8.23 -0.49
C THR A 94 3.17 -7.51 -1.82
N THR A 95 3.41 -8.20 -2.93
CA THR A 95 3.19 -7.65 -4.27
C THR A 95 1.73 -7.85 -4.66
N VAL A 96 1.08 -6.78 -5.11
CA VAL A 96 -0.27 -6.75 -5.67
C VAL A 96 -0.18 -6.26 -7.10
N VAL A 97 -0.90 -6.91 -7.98
CA VAL A 97 -0.79 -6.80 -9.43
C VAL A 97 -2.11 -6.17 -9.90
N ILE A 98 -2.08 -4.90 -10.35
CA ILE A 98 -3.25 -4.27 -10.98
C ILE A 98 -3.27 -4.58 -12.47
N ARG A 99 -4.31 -5.27 -12.91
CA ARG A 99 -4.56 -5.62 -14.32
C ARG A 99 -5.50 -4.61 -14.98
N GLY A 100 -5.71 -4.73 -16.28
CA GLY A 100 -6.67 -3.87 -17.01
C GLY A 100 -6.27 -2.40 -16.97
N LEU A 101 -5.00 -2.11 -17.27
CA LEU A 101 -4.52 -0.74 -17.38
C LEU A 101 -4.11 -0.46 -18.82
N GLU A 102 -4.58 0.66 -19.34
CA GLU A 102 -4.09 1.28 -20.55
C GLU A 102 -2.84 2.08 -20.23
N TYR A 103 -1.86 2.00 -21.13
CA TYR A 103 -0.59 2.68 -21.02
C TYR A 103 -0.35 3.50 -22.27
N ASN A 104 -0.15 4.81 -22.09
CA ASN A 104 0.17 5.71 -23.18
C ASN A 104 1.47 6.42 -22.83
N GLY A 105 2.46 6.34 -23.71
CA GLY A 105 3.80 6.82 -23.49
C GLY A 105 4.38 7.53 -24.71
N LEU A 106 5.15 8.59 -24.47
CA LEU A 106 5.94 9.29 -25.48
C LEU A 106 7.35 9.51 -24.92
N SER A 107 8.37 9.13 -25.68
CA SER A 107 9.76 9.52 -25.40
C SER A 107 10.28 10.46 -26.47
N ASP A 108 10.96 11.52 -26.02
CA ASP A 108 11.91 12.33 -26.78
C ASP A 108 13.31 11.89 -26.32
N ALA A 109 14.06 11.26 -27.20
CA ALA A 109 15.36 10.68 -26.86
C ALA A 109 16.37 10.95 -27.96
N LYS A 110 17.55 11.48 -27.59
CA LYS A 110 18.56 11.90 -28.56
C LYS A 110 19.95 11.49 -28.10
N ILE A 111 20.74 11.03 -29.07
CA ILE A 111 22.19 10.89 -28.92
C ILE A 111 22.82 12.00 -29.75
N THR A 112 23.52 12.93 -29.11
CA THR A 112 24.21 14.03 -29.78
C THR A 112 25.71 13.76 -29.71
N THR A 113 26.38 13.78 -30.85
CA THR A 113 27.83 13.65 -30.98
C THR A 113 28.38 14.88 -31.67
N LEU A 114 29.71 14.94 -31.91
CA LEU A 114 30.29 15.96 -32.78
C LEU A 114 29.79 15.87 -34.23
N THR A 115 29.39 14.67 -34.69
CA THR A 115 29.11 14.39 -36.09
C THR A 115 27.63 14.48 -36.44
N GLY A 116 26.74 14.48 -35.44
CA GLY A 116 25.31 14.56 -35.68
C GLY A 116 24.43 14.32 -34.46
N VAL A 117 23.15 14.10 -34.73
CA VAL A 117 22.11 13.78 -33.75
C VAL A 117 21.33 12.59 -34.24
N ASP A 118 21.35 11.50 -33.46
CA ASP A 118 20.47 10.35 -33.67
C ASP A 118 19.18 10.55 -32.87
N ASP A 119 18.05 10.55 -33.56
CA ASP A 119 16.72 10.63 -32.94
C ASP A 119 16.23 9.21 -32.59
N CYS A 120 16.13 8.94 -31.29
CA CYS A 120 15.68 7.68 -30.73
C CYS A 120 14.26 7.75 -30.14
N SER A 121 13.52 8.80 -30.47
CA SER A 121 12.17 9.07 -29.95
C SER A 121 11.17 7.96 -30.32
N MET A 122 10.21 7.71 -29.45
CA MET A 122 9.18 6.70 -29.66
C MET A 122 7.84 7.13 -29.10
N GLU A 123 6.78 6.86 -29.86
CA GLU A 123 5.42 6.76 -29.34
C GLU A 123 5.12 5.31 -28.97
N ALA A 124 4.71 5.10 -27.73
CA ALA A 124 4.32 3.80 -27.19
C ALA A 124 2.84 3.86 -26.82
N GLU A 125 1.99 3.34 -27.69
CA GLU A 125 0.57 3.14 -27.44
C GLU A 125 0.27 1.66 -27.23
N GLY A 126 -0.55 1.35 -26.22
CA GLY A 126 -1.10 0.03 -26.01
C GLY A 126 -1.47 -0.26 -24.57
N ALA A 127 -2.29 -1.29 -24.33
CA ALA A 127 -2.29 -1.89 -23.01
C ALA A 127 -0.86 -2.34 -22.71
N TRP A 128 -0.27 -1.91 -21.60
CA TRP A 128 1.01 -2.49 -21.18
C TRP A 128 0.79 -4.00 -20.98
N ALA A 129 1.23 -4.83 -21.94
CA ALA A 129 0.87 -6.25 -21.98
C ALA A 129 1.86 -7.11 -21.16
N PRO A 130 1.43 -8.17 -20.43
CA PRO A 130 0.06 -8.57 -20.07
C PRO A 130 -0.24 -8.71 -18.56
N GLU A 131 0.67 -8.42 -17.61
CA GLU A 131 0.44 -8.90 -16.24
C GLU A 131 0.05 -7.87 -15.16
N SER A 132 0.56 -6.63 -15.15
CA SER A 132 0.05 -5.56 -14.26
C SER A 132 0.92 -4.32 -14.17
N LEU A 133 0.38 -3.26 -13.56
CA LEU A 133 1.16 -2.35 -12.72
C LEU A 133 1.36 -2.98 -11.33
N PRO A 134 2.56 -3.50 -11.00
CA PRO A 134 2.81 -4.09 -9.71
C PRO A 134 2.98 -3.00 -8.65
N ILE A 135 2.35 -3.27 -7.51
CA ILE A 135 2.41 -2.47 -6.30
C ILE A 135 2.99 -3.34 -5.22
N VAL A 136 4.04 -2.86 -4.57
CA VAL A 136 4.56 -3.51 -3.38
C VAL A 136 3.98 -2.84 -2.14
N VAL A 137 3.22 -3.59 -1.37
CA VAL A 137 2.63 -3.16 -0.10
C VAL A 137 3.49 -3.70 1.04
N ALA A 138 4.17 -2.83 1.78
CA ALA A 138 4.99 -3.21 2.92
C ALA A 138 4.37 -2.69 4.23
N PHE A 139 4.49 -3.46 5.30
CA PHE A 139 3.93 -3.11 6.61
C PHE A 139 5.01 -2.96 7.67
N ARG A 140 4.97 -1.83 8.38
CA ARG A 140 5.80 -1.57 9.57
C ARG A 140 4.88 -1.18 10.72
N GLY A 141 4.51 -2.15 11.56
CA GLY A 141 3.52 -1.94 12.62
C GLY A 141 2.13 -1.61 12.06
N GLN A 142 1.60 -0.44 12.40
CA GLN A 142 0.32 0.05 11.88
C GLN A 142 0.47 0.92 10.62
N GLN A 143 1.67 1.01 10.04
CA GLN A 143 1.93 1.80 8.84
C GLN A 143 2.00 0.88 7.62
N MET A 144 1.26 1.26 6.58
CA MET A 144 1.28 0.64 5.26
C MET A 144 2.04 1.57 4.31
N HIS A 145 3.09 1.04 3.71
CA HIS A 145 3.86 1.67 2.65
C HIS A 145 3.43 1.05 1.33
N VAL A 146 3.19 1.89 0.33
CA VAL A 146 2.74 1.46 -0.99
C VAL A 146 3.79 1.93 -1.98
N ASN A 147 4.45 1.02 -2.67
CA ASN A 147 5.46 1.35 -3.66
C ASN A 147 4.92 1.00 -5.04
N TRP A 148 4.99 1.95 -5.96
CA TRP A 148 4.57 1.75 -7.34
C TRP A 148 5.81 1.54 -8.20
N GLN A 149 5.76 0.56 -9.11
CA GLN A 149 6.78 0.40 -10.15
C GLN A 149 6.22 0.99 -11.44
N LEU A 150 6.40 2.31 -11.59
CA LEU A 150 6.02 3.01 -12.80
C LEU A 150 7.16 2.92 -13.79
N VAL A 151 6.87 2.66 -15.05
CA VAL A 151 7.85 2.52 -16.13
C VAL A 151 7.72 3.73 -17.07
N ALA A 152 8.85 4.31 -17.45
CA ALA A 152 8.89 5.35 -18.48
C ALA A 152 8.88 4.70 -19.88
N PRO A 153 8.48 5.42 -20.94
CA PRO A 153 8.46 4.86 -22.29
C PRO A 153 9.82 4.34 -22.75
N GLY A 154 9.81 3.34 -23.62
CA GLY A 154 11.03 2.88 -24.28
C GLY A 154 11.59 3.91 -25.25
N ILE A 155 12.69 3.54 -25.91
CA ILE A 155 13.31 4.30 -27.01
C ILE A 155 13.52 3.35 -28.18
N ARG A 156 13.65 3.89 -29.39
CA ARG A 156 14.00 3.11 -30.59
C ARG A 156 14.92 3.95 -31.46
N CYS A 157 16.19 3.57 -31.49
CA CYS A 157 17.19 4.24 -32.30
C CYS A 157 17.26 3.66 -33.72
N PRO A 158 17.74 4.45 -34.71
CA PRO A 158 18.22 3.95 -35.99
C PRO A 158 19.26 2.83 -35.82
N ALA A 159 19.41 1.98 -36.85
CA ALA A 159 20.30 0.82 -36.77
C ALA A 159 21.80 1.19 -36.70
N ASP A 160 22.15 2.37 -37.18
CA ASP A 160 23.49 2.95 -37.24
C ASP A 160 23.80 3.91 -36.09
N ALA A 161 22.82 4.20 -35.22
CA ALA A 161 23.01 5.04 -34.06
C ALA A 161 23.95 4.38 -33.03
N LEU A 162 24.62 5.21 -32.23
CA LEU A 162 25.41 4.71 -31.10
C LEU A 162 24.55 3.89 -30.13
N GLU A 163 25.16 2.90 -29.48
CA GLU A 163 24.46 2.08 -28.50
C GLU A 163 24.03 2.92 -27.30
N TRP A 164 22.75 2.81 -26.93
CA TRP A 164 22.23 3.49 -25.76
C TRP A 164 22.67 2.76 -24.48
N SER A 165 23.73 3.27 -23.84
CA SER A 165 24.32 2.65 -22.65
C SER A 165 23.62 3.02 -21.34
N ILE A 166 22.70 4.02 -21.33
CA ILE A 166 22.00 4.41 -20.09
C ILE A 166 20.96 3.34 -19.72
N PRO A 167 21.05 2.72 -18.53
CA PRO A 167 20.03 1.80 -18.07
C PRO A 167 18.69 2.51 -17.97
N GLN A 168 17.67 1.97 -18.65
CA GLN A 168 16.28 2.37 -18.46
C GLN A 168 15.79 1.82 -17.10
N THR A 169 16.28 2.38 -16.00
CA THR A 169 15.90 1.94 -14.66
C THR A 169 14.41 2.20 -14.40
N GLN A 170 13.76 1.25 -13.73
CA GLN A 170 12.39 1.42 -13.25
C GLN A 170 12.42 2.32 -12.01
N PRO A 171 11.75 3.48 -11.97
CA PRO A 171 11.61 4.22 -10.72
C PRO A 171 10.82 3.39 -9.71
N ARG A 172 11.52 2.94 -8.66
CA ARG A 172 10.92 2.42 -7.43
C ARG A 172 10.80 3.58 -6.46
N ALA A 173 9.63 4.18 -6.37
CA ALA A 173 9.38 5.25 -5.40
C ALA A 173 8.30 4.86 -4.40
N LEU A 174 8.56 5.17 -3.13
CA LEU A 174 7.64 4.91 -2.02
C LEU A 174 6.58 5.99 -1.98
N LEU A 175 5.32 5.60 -2.12
CA LEU A 175 4.21 6.47 -1.83
C LEU A 175 4.15 6.73 -0.32
N ARG A 176 3.80 7.97 0.00
CA ARG A 176 3.45 8.48 1.32
C ARG A 176 2.90 7.38 2.25
N THR A 177 3.58 7.17 3.38
CA THR A 177 3.18 6.18 4.39
C THR A 177 1.76 6.43 4.89
N TYR A 178 0.88 5.43 4.75
CA TYR A 178 -0.50 5.50 5.26
C TYR A 178 -0.61 4.78 6.59
N LYS A 179 -1.25 5.42 7.57
CA LYS A 179 -1.64 4.72 8.80
C LYS A 179 -2.83 3.82 8.50
N LEU A 180 -2.68 2.53 8.76
CA LEU A 180 -3.70 1.51 8.48
C LEU A 180 -5.04 1.84 9.16
N SER A 181 -5.00 2.42 10.36
CA SER A 181 -6.20 2.89 11.07
C SER A 181 -7.03 3.90 10.29
N SER A 182 -6.41 4.70 9.41
CA SER A 182 -7.12 5.69 8.58
C SER A 182 -7.84 5.02 7.40
N LEU A 183 -7.22 4.01 6.78
CA LEU A 183 -7.83 3.25 5.69
C LEU A 183 -8.95 2.33 6.20
N LEU A 184 -8.78 1.73 7.39
CA LEU A 184 -9.79 0.88 8.00
C LEU A 184 -11.05 1.65 8.47
N LYS A 185 -10.97 2.97 8.62
CA LYS A 185 -12.12 3.85 8.90
C LYS A 185 -13.00 4.09 7.67
N VAL A 186 -12.52 3.76 6.45
CA VAL A 186 -13.34 3.84 5.24
C VAL A 186 -14.52 2.89 5.40
N ARG A 187 -15.74 3.44 5.30
CA ARG A 187 -16.98 2.66 5.39
C ARG A 187 -17.05 1.67 4.23
N ARG A 188 -17.57 0.46 4.48
CA ARG A 188 -17.85 -0.54 3.43
C ARG A 188 -18.70 0.09 2.32
N GLY A 189 -18.38 -0.23 1.07
CA GLY A 189 -19.06 0.32 -0.11
C GLY A 189 -18.73 1.77 -0.44
N ARG A 190 -18.01 2.51 0.42
CA ARG A 190 -17.52 3.85 0.06
C ARG A 190 -16.24 3.78 -0.74
N GLN A 191 -16.17 4.68 -1.72
CA GLN A 191 -15.01 4.90 -2.54
C GLN A 191 -14.03 5.83 -1.82
N THR A 192 -12.73 5.65 -2.05
CA THR A 192 -11.65 6.46 -1.46
C THR A 192 -10.58 6.65 -2.50
N ARG A 193 -10.11 7.88 -2.66
CA ARG A 193 -9.00 8.20 -3.56
C ARG A 193 -7.69 8.23 -2.78
N LEU A 194 -6.74 7.40 -3.18
CA LEU A 194 -5.36 7.44 -2.71
C LEU A 194 -4.57 8.30 -3.70
N PRO A 195 -4.09 9.49 -3.31
CA PRO A 195 -3.27 10.30 -4.21
C PRO A 195 -1.92 9.61 -4.45
N VAL A 196 -1.48 9.58 -5.70
CA VAL A 196 -0.12 9.17 -6.10
C VAL A 196 0.70 10.44 -6.32
N LYS A 197 1.82 10.57 -5.61
CA LYS A 197 2.81 11.63 -5.81
C LYS A 197 4.20 11.06 -5.60
N ILE A 198 4.98 11.06 -6.66
CA ILE A 198 6.37 10.60 -6.67
C ILE A 198 7.19 11.74 -7.25
N ALA A 199 8.24 12.13 -6.55
CA ALA A 199 9.24 13.05 -7.05
C ALA A 199 10.59 12.60 -6.52
N ALA A 200 11.53 12.37 -7.42
CA ALA A 200 12.89 12.03 -7.03
C ALA A 200 13.86 12.58 -8.07
N LYS A 201 15.06 12.89 -7.60
CA LYS A 201 16.22 13.31 -8.39
C LYS A 201 17.41 12.55 -7.87
N TRP A 202 18.22 12.01 -8.75
CA TRP A 202 19.45 11.32 -8.38
C TRP A 202 20.46 11.38 -9.51
N ASN A 203 21.71 11.10 -9.18
CA ASN A 203 22.76 10.86 -10.15
C ASN A 203 23.12 9.37 -10.10
N HIS A 204 23.15 8.69 -11.24
CA HIS A 204 23.53 7.29 -11.33
C HIS A 204 24.56 7.11 -12.45
N SER A 205 25.75 6.59 -12.14
CA SER A 205 26.79 6.31 -13.15
C SER A 205 27.09 7.50 -14.09
N GLY A 206 27.07 8.73 -13.55
CA GLY A 206 27.30 9.96 -14.32
C GLY A 206 26.06 10.56 -14.99
N SER A 207 24.91 9.88 -15.00
CA SER A 207 23.67 10.43 -15.54
C SER A 207 22.88 11.19 -14.47
N ALA A 208 22.44 12.41 -14.77
CA ALA A 208 21.50 13.17 -13.96
C ALA A 208 20.06 12.78 -14.31
N GLU A 209 19.34 12.21 -13.35
CA GLU A 209 17.99 11.70 -13.53
C GLU A 209 16.97 12.45 -12.67
N SER A 210 15.76 12.61 -13.22
CA SER A 210 14.60 13.06 -12.45
C SER A 210 13.35 12.31 -12.84
N VAL A 211 12.48 12.06 -11.87
CA VAL A 211 11.15 11.50 -12.10
C VAL A 211 10.11 12.28 -11.32
N ARG A 212 8.96 12.48 -11.96
CA ARG A 212 7.79 13.11 -11.36
C ARG A 212 6.54 12.40 -11.83
N TRP A 213 5.83 11.77 -10.90
CA TRP A 213 4.55 11.14 -11.17
C TRP A 213 3.49 11.71 -10.24
N SER A 214 2.29 11.90 -10.77
CA SER A 214 1.15 12.39 -10.02
C SER A 214 -0.14 11.77 -10.52
N GLY A 215 -1.10 11.59 -9.63
CA GLY A 215 -2.35 10.98 -9.99
C GLY A 215 -3.12 10.48 -8.77
N TYR A 216 -3.96 9.49 -8.99
CA TYR A 216 -4.69 8.82 -7.93
C TYR A 216 -5.07 7.39 -8.29
N VAL A 217 -5.34 6.62 -7.24
CA VAL A 217 -5.96 5.30 -7.31
C VAL A 217 -7.22 5.33 -6.47
N GLN A 218 -8.35 5.08 -7.11
CA GLN A 218 -9.66 5.04 -6.48
C GLN A 218 -9.98 3.61 -6.07
N LEU A 219 -10.25 3.43 -4.77
CA LEU A 219 -10.52 2.15 -4.15
C LEU A 219 -11.92 2.11 -3.57
N LYS A 220 -12.56 0.94 -3.56
CA LYS A 220 -13.82 0.69 -2.84
C LYS A 220 -13.64 -0.43 -1.85
N ARG A 221 -14.00 -0.21 -0.58
CA ARG A 221 -13.92 -1.26 0.43
C ARG A 221 -15.03 -2.29 0.22
N LEU A 222 -14.63 -3.55 0.05
CA LEU A 222 -15.52 -4.69 -0.09
C LEU A 222 -16.06 -5.16 1.28
N ARG A 223 -17.12 -5.97 1.26
CA ARG A 223 -17.81 -6.45 2.46
C ARG A 223 -16.94 -7.41 3.27
#